data_AF-A0A2V2US57-F1
#
_entry.id   AF-A0A2V2US57-F1
#
_cell.length_a   1.000
_cell.length_b   1.000
_cell.length_c   1.000
_cell.angle_alpha   90.00
_cell.angle_beta   90.00
_cell.angle_gamma   90.00
#
_symmetry.space_group_name_H-M   'P 1'
#
loop_
_entity.id
_entity.type
_entity.pdbx_description
1 polymer ?
#
loop_
_entity_poly.entity_id
_entity_poly.type
_entity_poly.pdbx_seq_one_letter_code
_entity_poly.pdbx_strand_id
1 'polypeptide(L)'
;MPGNQASAVPQGDRQRRARPEFEGDTDQPAATRGRVEKVRRLMWALDSRVEGYTLWEEYESVHNARWSHAVELPDGVERKKTRTGMEAYEGEPPQPWTYKKADDAIEENDAVQQFGAAPPVLMVLALEKGWPYSWHTIQDLRKDVFVNCEVDRVWQIVKGDLTEWFSTHGKNKLLPGERLLIGTPGIGNLVAAGSYLLYQLLHCDAEKIQVVFHCFGGDDVYVSDKTTKRVTRYSDEDMCVSELRSLRGHGRNAYIIYDVAKEGTPPPRHFAPTSGWGMIAVPFPRVTSYDEWAKQLQTARIIVNCPDEVDVKAMCVWITRDETKEKQAKYWKGVKERMYLLGPIPRHVFDEEAFRERCGAVEFALQTINEGTVKEHFSRGGESPWYSEDPSHKPVKVVREIYAGGVILFNAPISACLEERTLERLPSVAE
;
A
#
# COMPACT_ATOMS: atom_id res chain seq x y z
N MET A 1 26.08 16.36 -94.03
CA MET A 1 27.33 16.84 -94.66
C MET A 1 27.05 18.21 -95.24
N PRO A 2 27.90 19.25 -95.07
CA PRO A 2 29.18 19.37 -94.38
C PRO A 2 29.03 20.27 -93.11
N GLY A 3 29.99 20.54 -92.23
CA GLY A 3 31.43 20.33 -92.19
C GLY A 3 32.09 21.58 -91.59
N ASN A 4 33.18 21.34 -90.86
CA ASN A 4 34.29 22.25 -90.55
C ASN A 4 34.27 23.22 -89.34
N GLN A 5 35.17 22.84 -88.42
CA GLN A 5 36.41 23.54 -88.03
C GLN A 5 36.43 24.46 -86.81
N ALA A 6 37.45 24.16 -86.01
CA ALA A 6 37.93 24.85 -84.84
C ALA A 6 38.90 25.99 -85.19
N SER A 7 39.17 26.79 -84.15
CA SER A 7 40.45 27.46 -83.84
C SER A 7 40.46 28.98 -83.96
N ALA A 8 40.52 29.66 -82.81
CA ALA A 8 41.55 30.66 -82.50
C ALA A 8 41.45 31.17 -81.04
N VAL A 9 42.57 31.04 -80.34
CA VAL A 9 43.02 31.62 -79.05
C VAL A 9 44.34 32.37 -79.41
N PRO A 10 45.00 33.35 -78.69
CA PRO A 10 44.97 33.78 -77.26
C PRO A 10 45.16 35.31 -76.99
N GLN A 11 45.45 35.63 -75.71
CA GLN A 11 46.24 36.76 -75.16
C GLN A 11 45.41 37.92 -74.57
N GLY A 12 45.63 38.40 -73.35
CA GLY A 12 46.77 38.24 -72.44
C GLY A 12 46.51 38.79 -71.04
N ASP A 13 47.59 38.81 -70.26
CA ASP A 13 47.75 38.71 -68.81
C ASP A 13 47.17 39.78 -67.86
N ARG A 14 46.83 39.26 -66.67
CA ARG A 14 47.09 39.73 -65.28
C ARG A 14 46.99 41.23 -64.94
N GLN A 15 46.13 41.53 -63.96
CA GLN A 15 46.61 41.98 -62.63
C GLN A 15 45.54 41.84 -61.52
N ARG A 16 46.05 41.76 -60.29
CA ARG A 16 45.47 41.24 -59.03
C ARG A 16 44.58 42.24 -58.26
N ARG A 17 43.60 41.64 -57.54
CA ARG A 17 43.16 41.91 -56.14
C ARG A 17 42.06 42.97 -55.88
N ALA A 18 40.85 42.54 -55.51
CA ALA A 18 40.26 42.55 -54.15
C ALA A 18 38.70 42.40 -54.16
N ARG A 19 38.18 41.39 -53.41
CA ARG A 19 36.81 41.12 -52.81
C ARG A 19 35.52 41.65 -53.50
N PRO A 20 34.35 40.95 -53.47
CA PRO A 20 33.74 40.36 -52.25
C PRO A 20 32.91 39.07 -52.44
N GLU A 21 32.86 38.17 -51.45
CA GLU A 21 31.74 37.23 -51.31
C GLU A 21 31.23 37.24 -49.87
N PHE A 22 29.91 37.40 -49.78
CA PHE A 22 29.08 37.42 -48.58
C PHE A 22 29.04 36.02 -47.98
N GLU A 23 29.39 35.89 -46.70
CA GLU A 23 29.05 34.74 -45.87
C GLU A 23 27.57 34.78 -45.49
N GLY A 24 26.95 33.59 -45.41
CA GLY A 24 25.59 33.44 -44.89
C GLY A 24 25.07 32.01 -44.78
N ASP A 25 25.92 30.98 -44.64
CA ASP A 25 25.48 29.63 -44.27
C ASP A 25 25.58 29.47 -42.75
N THR A 26 24.42 29.40 -42.09
CA THR A 26 24.35 28.97 -40.67
C THR A 26 24.07 27.47 -40.64
N ASP A 27 25.10 26.68 -41.00
CA ASP A 27 25.09 25.24 -40.75
C ASP A 27 25.30 24.98 -39.25
N GLN A 28 24.24 24.55 -38.57
CA GLN A 28 24.39 23.98 -37.22
C GLN A 28 25.29 22.73 -37.31
N PRO A 29 26.31 22.58 -36.44
CA PRO A 29 27.25 21.46 -36.51
C PRO A 29 26.52 20.12 -36.44
N ALA A 30 26.92 19.14 -37.27
CA ALA A 30 26.38 17.78 -37.26
C ALA A 30 26.38 17.11 -35.87
N ALA A 31 27.30 17.53 -34.98
CA ALA A 31 27.33 17.13 -33.57
C ALA A 31 26.08 17.58 -32.79
N THR A 32 25.55 18.77 -33.07
CA THR A 32 24.33 19.33 -32.45
C THR A 32 23.08 18.59 -32.94
N ARG A 33 23.01 18.27 -34.24
CA ARG A 33 21.91 17.46 -34.81
C ARG A 33 21.88 16.04 -34.24
N GLY A 34 23.04 15.39 -34.13
CA GLY A 34 23.15 14.07 -33.49
C GLY A 34 22.76 14.07 -32.00
N ARG A 35 23.03 15.17 -31.29
CA ARG A 35 22.61 15.35 -29.89
C ARG A 35 21.10 15.53 -29.76
N VAL A 36 20.48 16.32 -30.64
CA VAL A 36 19.03 16.54 -30.68
C VAL A 36 18.28 15.27 -31.12
N GLU A 37 18.80 14.52 -32.10
CA GLU A 37 18.23 13.24 -32.55
C GLU A 37 18.31 12.17 -31.46
N LYS A 38 19.43 12.16 -30.71
CA LYS A 38 19.60 11.26 -29.55
C LYS A 38 18.66 11.63 -28.41
N VAL A 39 18.48 12.92 -28.12
CA VAL A 39 17.48 13.41 -27.15
C VAL A 39 16.06 13.07 -27.61
N ARG A 40 15.73 13.23 -28.90
CA ARG A 40 14.43 12.82 -29.45
C ARG A 40 14.21 11.31 -29.35
N ARG A 41 15.21 10.48 -29.66
CA ARG A 41 15.11 9.02 -29.48
C ARG A 41 14.98 8.62 -28.01
N LEU A 42 15.65 9.32 -27.10
CA LEU A 42 15.50 9.11 -25.66
C LEU A 42 14.11 9.54 -25.17
N MET A 43 13.61 10.70 -25.62
CA MET A 43 12.23 11.14 -25.37
C MET A 43 11.22 10.14 -25.93
N TRP A 44 11.40 9.66 -27.16
CA TRP A 44 10.50 8.69 -27.78
C TRP A 44 10.57 7.32 -27.08
N ALA A 45 11.74 6.91 -26.59
CA ALA A 45 11.89 5.72 -25.76
C ALA A 45 11.23 5.89 -24.38
N LEU A 46 11.30 7.09 -23.78
CA LEU A 46 10.57 7.47 -22.57
C LEU A 46 9.06 7.41 -22.81
N ASP A 47 8.58 8.06 -23.86
CA ASP A 47 7.16 8.12 -24.26
C ASP A 47 6.61 6.74 -24.66
N SER A 48 7.46 5.81 -25.13
CA SER A 48 7.05 4.45 -25.49
C SER A 48 6.99 3.47 -24.31
N ARG A 49 7.61 3.82 -23.16
CA ARG A 49 7.67 2.97 -21.96
C ARG A 49 6.88 3.52 -20.77
N VAL A 50 6.53 4.80 -20.82
CA VAL A 50 5.38 5.32 -20.09
C VAL A 50 4.16 4.87 -20.88
N GLU A 51 3.38 3.91 -20.37
CA GLU A 51 2.00 3.73 -20.85
C GLU A 51 1.20 4.96 -20.42
N GLY A 52 1.45 6.08 -21.09
CA GLY A 52 0.86 7.38 -20.85
C GLY A 52 -0.56 7.45 -21.38
N TYR A 53 -1.36 6.40 -21.18
CA TYR A 53 -2.79 6.60 -21.09
C TYR A 53 -2.98 7.33 -19.78
N THR A 54 -3.12 8.65 -19.85
CA THR A 54 -3.61 9.41 -18.70
C THR A 54 -5.00 8.92 -18.36
N LEU A 55 -5.07 8.10 -17.33
CA LEU A 55 -6.28 7.45 -16.90
C LEU A 55 -6.99 8.41 -15.95
N TRP A 56 -7.52 9.49 -16.52
CA TRP A 56 -8.46 10.38 -15.84
C TRP A 56 -9.56 9.56 -15.16
N GLU A 57 -10.03 8.54 -15.88
CA GLU A 57 -11.05 7.63 -15.40
C GLU A 57 -10.62 6.81 -14.18
N GLU A 58 -9.33 6.49 -14.02
CA GLU A 58 -8.82 5.79 -12.82
C GLU A 58 -8.72 6.72 -11.62
N TYR A 59 -8.24 7.96 -11.83
CA TYR A 59 -8.23 8.98 -10.77
C TYR A 59 -9.65 9.20 -10.22
N GLU A 60 -10.59 9.51 -11.12
CA GLU A 60 -11.98 9.76 -10.75
C GLU A 60 -12.66 8.49 -10.20
N SER A 61 -12.28 7.29 -10.66
CA SER A 61 -12.79 6.06 -10.07
C SER A 61 -12.39 5.96 -8.61
N VAL A 62 -11.09 6.07 -8.27
CA VAL A 62 -10.62 5.96 -6.88
C VAL A 62 -11.18 7.09 -6.04
N HIS A 63 -11.16 8.33 -6.55
CA HIS A 63 -11.68 9.50 -5.85
C HIS A 63 -13.19 9.38 -5.55
N ASN A 64 -13.97 8.82 -6.48
CA ASN A 64 -15.42 8.65 -6.31
C ASN A 64 -15.83 7.25 -5.84
N ALA A 65 -14.91 6.51 -5.19
CA ALA A 65 -15.22 5.21 -4.61
C ALA A 65 -16.43 5.33 -3.66
N ARG A 66 -17.36 4.37 -3.76
CA ARG A 66 -18.60 4.42 -2.98
C ARG A 66 -18.37 3.85 -1.59
N TRP A 67 -18.86 4.57 -0.60
CA TRP A 67 -18.88 4.10 0.77
C TRP A 67 -20.04 3.16 1.04
N SER A 68 -19.81 2.22 1.91
CA SER A 68 -20.81 1.42 2.58
C SER A 68 -20.29 1.04 3.96
N HIS A 69 -21.16 0.59 4.85
CA HIS A 69 -20.76 0.23 6.20
C HIS A 69 -21.63 -0.88 6.76
N ALA A 70 -21.08 -1.61 7.74
CA ALA A 70 -21.81 -2.59 8.52
C ALA A 70 -21.74 -2.21 10.01
N VAL A 71 -22.87 -2.35 10.69
CA VAL A 71 -23.00 -2.07 12.13
C VAL A 71 -23.53 -3.30 12.85
N GLU A 72 -23.12 -3.45 14.11
CA GLU A 72 -23.74 -4.38 15.02
C GLU A 72 -25.06 -3.80 15.53
N LEU A 73 -26.13 -4.59 15.46
CA LEU A 73 -27.45 -4.16 15.91
C LEU A 73 -27.54 -4.32 17.43
N PRO A 74 -28.16 -3.35 18.14
CA PRO A 74 -28.36 -3.46 19.58
C PRO A 74 -29.22 -4.67 19.92
N ASP A 75 -29.03 -5.20 21.13
CA ASP A 75 -29.80 -6.35 21.62
C ASP A 75 -31.30 -6.04 21.61
N GLY A 76 -32.07 -6.82 20.83
CA GLY A 76 -33.48 -6.54 20.62
C GLY A 76 -34.14 -7.38 19.53
N VAL A 77 -35.36 -6.98 19.18
CA VAL A 77 -36.18 -7.66 18.16
C VAL A 77 -35.49 -7.66 16.79
N GLU A 78 -34.77 -6.59 16.45
CA GLU A 78 -34.06 -6.45 15.18
C GLU A 78 -32.84 -7.38 15.08
N ARG A 79 -32.05 -7.51 16.16
CA ARG A 79 -30.96 -8.49 16.26
C ARG A 79 -31.46 -9.93 16.09
N LYS A 80 -32.65 -10.23 16.63
CA LYS A 80 -33.30 -11.55 16.47
C LYS A 80 -33.80 -11.80 15.04
N LYS A 81 -34.20 -10.77 14.30
CA LYS A 81 -34.66 -10.87 12.90
C LYS A 81 -33.52 -11.12 11.93
N THR A 82 -32.36 -10.49 12.13
CA THR A 82 -31.22 -10.62 11.22
C THR A 82 -30.48 -11.95 11.36
N ARG A 83 -30.66 -12.68 12.47
CA ARG A 83 -30.02 -13.98 12.83
C ARG A 83 -28.49 -13.91 12.99
N THR A 84 -27.84 -13.00 12.26
CA THR A 84 -26.44 -12.59 12.40
C THR A 84 -26.27 -11.47 13.42
N GLY A 85 -27.28 -10.63 13.66
CA GLY A 85 -27.18 -9.47 14.56
C GLY A 85 -26.35 -8.30 13.99
N MET A 86 -26.13 -8.30 12.67
CA MET A 86 -25.43 -7.25 11.94
C MET A 86 -26.21 -6.91 10.68
N GLU A 87 -26.12 -5.65 10.26
CA GLU A 87 -26.73 -5.16 9.04
C GLU A 87 -25.74 -4.27 8.27
N ALA A 88 -25.85 -4.30 6.94
CA ALA A 88 -25.02 -3.55 6.02
C ALA A 88 -25.87 -2.48 5.32
N TYR A 89 -25.30 -1.29 5.19
CA TYR A 89 -25.95 -0.11 4.64
C TYR A 89 -25.04 0.52 3.58
N GLU A 90 -25.66 1.09 2.54
CA GLU A 90 -24.95 1.92 1.56
C GLU A 90 -24.70 3.32 2.12
N GLY A 91 -23.59 3.93 1.73
CA GLY A 91 -23.18 5.27 2.16
C GLY A 91 -22.18 5.27 3.31
N GLU A 92 -21.72 6.47 3.66
CA GLU A 92 -20.83 6.69 4.80
C GLU A 92 -21.53 6.37 6.13
N PRO A 93 -20.80 5.84 7.12
CA PRO A 93 -21.38 5.61 8.43
C PRO A 93 -21.77 6.95 9.09
N PRO A 94 -22.91 7.01 9.80
CA PRO A 94 -23.37 8.24 10.43
C PRO A 94 -22.49 8.71 11.58
N GLN A 95 -21.72 7.79 12.18
CA GLN A 95 -20.71 8.09 13.20
C GLN A 95 -19.40 7.38 12.87
N PRO A 96 -18.25 8.08 12.90
CA PRO A 96 -16.94 7.44 12.75
C PRO A 96 -16.52 6.71 14.04
N TRP A 97 -15.47 5.90 13.96
CA TRP A 97 -14.80 5.41 15.16
C TRP A 97 -14.28 6.56 16.01
N THR A 98 -14.33 6.37 17.33
CA THR A 98 -13.73 7.29 18.29
C THR A 98 -12.44 6.70 18.81
N TYR A 99 -11.41 7.54 18.88
CA TYR A 99 -10.09 7.13 19.35
C TYR A 99 -9.69 7.90 20.62
N LYS A 100 -8.92 7.25 21.49
CA LYS A 100 -8.29 7.84 22.67
C LYS A 100 -6.77 7.74 22.54
N LYS A 101 -6.05 8.69 23.16
CA LYS A 101 -4.61 8.54 23.35
C LYS A 101 -4.36 7.61 24.54
N ALA A 102 -3.54 6.59 24.32
CA ALA A 102 -3.04 5.69 25.34
C ALA A 102 -1.51 5.77 25.32
N ASP A 103 -0.94 6.59 26.21
CA ASP A 103 0.47 7.01 26.17
C ASP A 103 0.83 7.62 24.80
N ASP A 104 1.83 7.07 24.10
CA ASP A 104 2.24 7.48 22.75
C ASP A 104 1.43 6.79 21.63
N ALA A 105 0.43 5.97 21.98
CA ALA A 105 -0.41 5.23 21.03
C ALA A 105 -1.80 5.85 20.84
N ILE A 106 -2.43 5.55 19.71
CA ILE A 106 -3.85 5.84 19.43
C ILE A 106 -4.58 4.50 19.51
N GLU A 107 -5.67 4.44 20.27
CA GLU A 107 -6.50 3.24 20.43
C GLU A 107 -7.98 3.56 20.24
N GLU A 108 -8.76 2.57 19.83
CA GLU A 108 -10.22 2.69 19.80
C GLU A 108 -10.76 2.95 21.22
N ASN A 109 -11.82 3.75 21.29
CA ASN A 109 -12.43 4.16 22.54
C ASN A 109 -13.80 3.51 22.76
N ASP A 110 -13.78 2.21 23.00
CA ASP A 110 -14.96 1.36 23.19
C ASP A 110 -15.72 1.66 24.50
N ALA A 111 -15.11 2.44 25.40
CA ALA A 111 -15.63 2.76 26.73
C ALA A 111 -16.55 3.99 26.74
N VAL A 112 -16.63 4.76 25.64
CA VAL A 112 -17.55 5.89 25.57
C VAL A 112 -18.95 5.37 25.32
N GLN A 113 -19.84 5.61 26.29
CA GLN A 113 -21.27 5.40 26.12
C GLN A 113 -21.77 6.40 25.07
N GLN A 114 -21.74 6.00 23.80
CA GLN A 114 -22.12 6.86 22.67
C GLN A 114 -23.63 7.12 22.75
N PHE A 115 -24.02 8.38 22.95
CA PHE A 115 -25.40 8.81 22.72
C PHE A 115 -25.57 9.03 21.21
N GLY A 116 -26.12 8.05 20.48
CA GLY A 116 -26.36 8.19 19.04
C GLY A 116 -26.40 6.87 18.26
N ALA A 117 -26.18 6.94 16.95
CA ALA A 117 -26.12 5.76 16.08
C ALA A 117 -24.85 4.95 16.38
N ALA A 118 -24.93 3.61 16.30
CA ALA A 118 -23.79 2.76 16.58
C ALA A 118 -22.62 3.04 15.59
N PRO A 119 -21.36 3.06 16.06
CA PRO A 119 -20.21 3.15 15.17
C PRO A 119 -20.16 1.92 14.25
N PRO A 120 -19.57 2.05 13.05
CA PRO A 120 -19.39 0.92 12.14
C PRO A 120 -18.49 -0.13 12.80
N VAL A 121 -18.78 -1.40 12.53
CA VAL A 121 -17.82 -2.49 12.72
C VAL A 121 -16.90 -2.57 11.51
N LEU A 122 -17.44 -2.26 10.32
CA LEU A 122 -16.70 -2.33 9.07
C LEU A 122 -17.17 -1.21 8.15
N MET A 123 -16.22 -0.50 7.54
CA MET A 123 -16.47 0.32 6.36
C MET A 123 -16.00 -0.42 5.11
N VAL A 124 -16.66 -0.14 3.99
CA VAL A 124 -16.35 -0.73 2.69
C VAL A 124 -16.22 0.37 1.66
N LEU A 125 -15.10 0.36 0.93
CA LEU A 125 -14.92 1.18 -0.26
C LEU A 125 -15.08 0.30 -1.50
N ALA A 126 -16.19 0.50 -2.21
CA ALA A 126 -16.50 -0.21 -3.43
C ALA A 126 -16.05 0.60 -4.65
N LEU A 127 -15.22 0.00 -5.49
CA LEU A 127 -14.62 0.64 -6.65
C LEU A 127 -15.02 -0.07 -7.94
N GLU A 128 -15.81 0.56 -8.81
CA GLU A 128 -16.38 -0.10 -10.00
C GLU A 128 -15.29 -0.67 -10.94
N LYS A 129 -14.17 0.04 -11.10
CA LYS A 129 -13.03 -0.35 -11.94
C LYS A 129 -11.92 -1.11 -11.21
N GLY A 130 -12.10 -1.41 -9.93
CA GLY A 130 -11.07 -2.02 -9.09
C GLY A 130 -9.93 -1.05 -8.72
N TRP A 131 -9.04 -1.50 -7.85
CA TRP A 131 -7.93 -0.73 -7.28
C TRP A 131 -6.64 -0.89 -8.09
N PRO A 132 -5.62 -0.02 -7.90
CA PRO A 132 -4.37 -0.09 -8.68
C PRO A 132 -3.68 -1.46 -8.71
N TYR A 133 -3.78 -2.25 -7.63
CA TYR A 133 -3.23 -3.61 -7.58
C TYR A 133 -3.99 -4.62 -8.46
N SER A 134 -5.23 -4.30 -8.85
CA SER A 134 -6.15 -5.17 -9.59
C SER A 134 -6.33 -4.80 -11.07
N TRP A 135 -5.88 -3.62 -11.51
CA TRP A 135 -6.10 -3.14 -12.89
C TRP A 135 -5.47 -4.01 -13.98
N HIS A 136 -4.45 -4.80 -13.63
CA HIS A 136 -3.74 -5.67 -14.58
C HIS A 136 -3.84 -7.16 -14.24
N THR A 137 -4.73 -7.53 -13.31
CA THR A 137 -4.95 -8.93 -12.98
C THR A 137 -6.13 -9.48 -13.79
N ILE A 138 -5.94 -10.66 -14.40
CA ILE A 138 -6.96 -11.33 -15.24
C ILE A 138 -8.14 -11.87 -14.39
N GLN A 139 -7.97 -11.94 -13.07
CA GLN A 139 -8.97 -12.47 -12.15
C GLN A 139 -9.95 -11.38 -11.71
N ASP A 140 -11.24 -11.73 -11.60
CA ASP A 140 -12.27 -10.94 -10.88
C ASP A 140 -11.93 -10.92 -9.37
N LEU A 141 -10.87 -10.19 -9.02
CA LEU A 141 -10.56 -9.90 -7.62
C LEU A 141 -11.69 -9.06 -7.03
N ARG A 142 -11.98 -9.29 -5.75
CA ARG A 142 -12.92 -8.44 -5.02
C ARG A 142 -12.45 -7.00 -5.10
N LYS A 143 -13.35 -6.16 -5.61
CA LYS A 143 -13.17 -4.71 -5.78
C LYS A 143 -13.44 -3.93 -4.49
N ASP A 144 -14.06 -4.59 -3.53
CA ASP A 144 -14.44 -4.02 -2.24
C ASP A 144 -13.23 -4.04 -1.28
N VAL A 145 -12.86 -2.87 -0.78
CA VAL A 145 -11.83 -2.70 0.24
C VAL A 145 -12.49 -2.64 1.61
N PHE A 146 -12.13 -3.59 2.48
CA PHE A 146 -12.61 -3.69 3.85
C PHE A 146 -11.75 -2.87 4.79
N VAL A 147 -12.35 -1.91 5.48
CA VAL A 147 -11.70 -1.01 6.44
C VAL A 147 -12.33 -1.26 7.81
N ASN A 148 -11.58 -1.86 8.73
CA ASN A 148 -11.96 -1.96 10.14
C ASN A 148 -11.30 -0.83 10.95
N CYS A 149 -11.55 -0.81 12.27
CA CYS A 149 -11.01 0.20 13.17
C CYS A 149 -9.47 0.28 13.13
N GLU A 150 -8.79 -0.87 12.97
CA GLU A 150 -7.34 -0.95 12.87
C GLU A 150 -6.79 -0.32 11.59
N VAL A 151 -7.46 -0.53 10.45
CA VAL A 151 -7.10 0.13 9.19
C VAL A 151 -7.36 1.63 9.26
N ASP A 152 -8.47 2.06 9.86
CA ASP A 152 -8.73 3.50 10.06
C ASP A 152 -7.74 4.15 11.03
N ARG A 153 -7.32 3.42 12.07
CA ARG A 153 -6.28 3.89 13.00
C ARG A 153 -4.95 4.17 12.29
N VAL A 154 -4.56 3.37 11.30
CA VAL A 154 -3.38 3.65 10.45
C VAL A 154 -3.53 5.02 9.78
N TRP A 155 -4.71 5.30 9.22
CA TRP A 155 -5.01 6.60 8.65
C TRP A 155 -4.98 7.72 9.69
N GLN A 156 -5.56 7.54 10.88
CA GLN A 156 -5.52 8.58 11.93
C GLN A 156 -4.08 8.94 12.34
N ILE A 157 -3.19 7.94 12.39
CA ILE A 157 -1.77 8.15 12.66
C ILE A 157 -1.12 8.96 11.53
N VAL A 158 -1.31 8.55 10.27
CA VAL A 158 -0.77 9.27 9.10
C VAL A 158 -1.33 10.69 9.03
N LYS A 159 -2.62 10.89 9.30
CA LYS A 159 -3.26 12.20 9.36
C LYS A 159 -2.67 13.09 10.46
N GLY A 160 -2.31 12.51 11.61
CA GLY A 160 -1.57 13.19 12.67
C GLY A 160 -0.23 13.73 12.18
N ASP A 161 0.55 12.90 11.50
CA ASP A 161 1.84 13.30 10.92
C ASP A 161 1.72 14.37 9.87
N LEU A 162 0.71 14.25 8.98
CA LEU A 162 0.43 15.28 8.00
C LEU A 162 0.08 16.60 8.68
N THR A 163 -0.70 16.57 9.76
CA THR A 163 -1.06 17.76 10.53
C THR A 163 0.18 18.42 11.15
N GLU A 164 1.08 17.64 11.72
CA GLU A 164 2.34 18.13 12.27
C GLU A 164 3.26 18.69 11.17
N TRP A 165 3.37 17.98 10.04
CA TRP A 165 4.18 18.39 8.89
C TRP A 165 3.75 19.75 8.33
N PHE A 166 2.44 20.00 8.23
CA PHE A 166 1.89 21.27 7.74
C PHE A 166 1.78 22.36 8.80
N SER A 167 2.16 22.09 10.05
CA SER A 167 2.12 23.08 11.14
C SER A 167 3.29 24.06 11.06
N THR A 168 3.01 25.35 11.31
CA THR A 168 3.98 26.45 11.21
C THR A 168 4.87 26.64 12.45
N HIS A 169 4.61 25.93 13.56
CA HIS A 169 5.11 26.28 14.90
C HIS A 169 6.23 25.38 15.49
N GLY A 170 6.87 24.50 14.71
CA GLY A 170 7.96 23.64 15.22
C GLY A 170 9.36 24.20 14.96
N LYS A 171 10.12 24.54 16.01
CA LYS A 171 11.59 24.81 15.92
C LYS A 171 12.40 23.57 15.49
N ASN A 172 11.79 22.39 15.56
CA ASN A 172 12.27 21.14 14.99
C ASN A 172 11.13 20.57 14.15
N LYS A 173 11.08 20.87 12.84
CA LYS A 173 10.16 20.18 11.94
C LYS A 173 10.61 18.73 11.87
N LEU A 174 9.93 17.82 12.57
CA LEU A 174 10.09 16.41 12.30
C LEU A 174 9.77 16.22 10.82
N LEU A 175 10.69 15.59 10.08
CA LEU A 175 10.40 15.16 8.72
C LEU A 175 9.14 14.29 8.82
N PRO A 176 8.13 14.46 7.94
CA PRO A 176 6.95 13.61 7.95
C PRO A 176 7.42 12.16 8.02
N GLY A 177 7.03 11.48 9.11
CA GLY A 177 7.71 10.28 9.54
C GLY A 177 7.75 9.25 8.44
N GLU A 178 8.92 8.72 8.14
CA GLU A 178 9.00 7.43 7.47
C GLU A 178 8.30 6.44 8.42
N ARG A 179 7.22 5.82 7.94
CA ARG A 179 6.42 4.87 8.70
C ARG A 179 6.53 3.48 8.12
N LEU A 180 6.59 2.49 8.99
CA LEU A 180 6.55 1.09 8.61
C LEU A 180 5.27 0.47 9.15
N LEU A 181 4.40 0.01 8.24
CA LEU A 181 3.20 -0.72 8.61
C LEU A 181 3.56 -2.18 8.88
N ILE A 182 3.18 -2.70 10.04
CA ILE A 182 3.54 -4.03 10.50
C ILE A 182 2.25 -4.74 10.90
N GLY A 183 1.97 -5.91 10.33
CA GLY A 183 0.78 -6.67 10.69
C GLY A 183 0.89 -8.11 10.24
N THR A 184 -0.01 -8.96 10.71
CA THR A 184 0.01 -10.38 10.38
C THR A 184 -0.14 -10.60 8.87
N PRO A 185 0.75 -11.41 8.25
CA PRO A 185 0.59 -11.86 6.87
C PRO A 185 -0.83 -12.33 6.52
N GLY A 186 -1.44 -11.71 5.50
CA GLY A 186 -2.76 -12.10 5.00
C GLY A 186 -3.96 -11.38 5.62
N ILE A 187 -3.75 -10.40 6.51
CA ILE A 187 -4.85 -9.57 7.04
C ILE A 187 -5.30 -8.46 6.08
N GLY A 188 -4.50 -8.19 5.04
CA GLY A 188 -4.80 -7.16 4.06
C GLY A 188 -4.05 -5.84 4.26
N ASN A 189 -2.86 -5.82 4.86
CA ASN A 189 -2.04 -4.60 5.01
C ASN A 189 -1.95 -3.79 3.69
N LEU A 190 -1.65 -4.47 2.59
CA LEU A 190 -1.62 -3.86 1.26
C LEU A 190 -3.02 -3.54 0.73
N VAL A 191 -3.85 -4.58 0.59
CA VAL A 191 -5.15 -4.50 -0.09
C VAL A 191 -6.10 -3.54 0.62
N ALA A 192 -6.18 -3.61 1.95
CA ALA A 192 -7.03 -2.75 2.76
C ALA A 192 -6.34 -1.42 3.11
N ALA A 193 -5.24 -1.46 3.88
CA ALA A 193 -4.64 -0.22 4.38
C ALA A 193 -3.97 0.60 3.29
N GLY A 194 -3.25 -0.02 2.35
CA GLY A 194 -2.66 0.70 1.21
C GLY A 194 -3.72 1.40 0.33
N SER A 195 -4.79 0.70 -0.03
CA SER A 195 -5.90 1.28 -0.80
C SER A 195 -6.66 2.37 -0.04
N TYR A 196 -6.90 2.16 1.26
CA TYR A 196 -7.56 3.15 2.11
C TYR A 196 -6.72 4.42 2.26
N LEU A 197 -5.41 4.27 2.47
CA LEU A 197 -4.47 5.39 2.51
C LEU A 197 -4.44 6.15 1.19
N LEU A 198 -4.42 5.45 0.05
CA LEU A 198 -4.50 6.10 -1.26
C LEU A 198 -5.78 6.93 -1.37
N TYR A 199 -6.94 6.34 -1.06
CA TYR A 199 -8.23 7.04 -1.09
C TYR A 199 -8.21 8.31 -0.21
N GLN A 200 -7.74 8.17 1.03
CA GLN A 200 -7.70 9.27 1.99
C GLN A 200 -6.73 10.40 1.58
N LEU A 201 -5.54 10.05 1.05
CA LEU A 201 -4.56 11.03 0.59
C LEU A 201 -5.02 11.80 -0.67
N LEU A 202 -5.82 11.17 -1.53
CA LEU A 202 -6.45 11.85 -2.66
C LEU A 202 -7.48 12.89 -2.20
N HIS A 203 -8.13 12.68 -1.05
CA HIS A 203 -9.09 13.60 -0.45
C HIS A 203 -8.46 14.65 0.48
N CYS A 204 -7.16 14.54 0.79
CA CYS A 204 -6.44 15.61 1.46
C CYS A 204 -6.45 16.90 0.63
N ASP A 205 -6.18 18.02 1.29
CA ASP A 205 -5.96 19.31 0.63
C ASP A 205 -4.87 19.19 -0.45
N ALA A 206 -5.23 19.56 -1.69
CA ALA A 206 -4.36 19.48 -2.86
C ALA A 206 -3.23 20.52 -2.83
N GLU A 207 -3.38 21.60 -2.07
CA GLU A 207 -2.31 22.58 -1.86
C GLU A 207 -1.21 22.04 -0.94
N LYS A 208 -1.61 21.17 0.01
CA LYS A 208 -0.71 20.55 0.98
C LYS A 208 -0.03 19.31 0.42
N ILE A 209 -0.78 18.42 -0.22
CA ILE A 209 -0.28 17.22 -0.90
C ILE A 209 -0.74 17.27 -2.34
N GLN A 210 0.20 17.49 -3.26
CA GLN A 210 -0.08 17.66 -4.69
C GLN A 210 -0.03 16.33 -5.44
N VAL A 211 0.81 15.39 -4.98
CA VAL A 211 1.04 14.12 -5.68
C VAL A 211 1.05 12.96 -4.67
N VAL A 212 0.42 11.84 -5.03
CA VAL A 212 0.47 10.59 -4.25
C VAL A 212 1.09 9.51 -5.11
N PHE A 213 2.17 8.90 -4.61
CA PHE A 213 2.81 7.75 -5.22
C PHE A 213 2.28 6.48 -4.59
N HIS A 214 1.91 5.50 -5.42
CA HIS A 214 1.63 4.14 -4.99
C HIS A 214 2.56 3.20 -5.76
N CYS A 215 3.63 2.78 -5.10
CA CYS A 215 4.66 1.92 -5.68
C CYS A 215 4.37 0.47 -5.33
N PHE A 216 4.26 -0.41 -6.32
CA PHE A 216 4.24 -1.87 -6.12
C PHE A 216 5.65 -2.38 -6.38
N GLY A 217 6.32 -2.91 -5.35
CA GLY A 217 7.77 -3.12 -5.27
C GLY A 217 8.32 -4.22 -6.17
N GLY A 218 8.00 -4.16 -7.45
CA GLY A 218 8.35 -5.14 -8.44
C GLY A 218 7.79 -4.87 -9.83
N ASP A 219 7.43 -3.63 -10.19
CA ASP A 219 7.72 -2.99 -11.51
C ASP A 219 6.75 -1.81 -11.80
N ASP A 220 5.56 -1.76 -11.18
CA ASP A 220 4.55 -0.73 -11.44
C ASP A 220 4.45 0.34 -10.34
N VAL A 221 4.49 1.60 -10.75
CA VAL A 221 4.24 2.75 -9.89
C VAL A 221 3.14 3.62 -10.48
N TYR A 222 2.15 3.93 -9.65
CA TYR A 222 1.07 4.85 -10.01
C TYR A 222 1.27 6.19 -9.32
N VAL A 223 1.34 7.23 -10.14
CA VAL A 223 1.51 8.61 -9.70
C VAL A 223 0.19 9.33 -9.90
N SER A 224 -0.47 9.63 -8.80
CA SER A 224 -1.72 10.37 -8.79
C SER A 224 -1.45 11.84 -8.59
N ASP A 225 -1.54 12.62 -9.66
CA ASP A 225 -1.42 14.08 -9.61
C ASP A 225 -2.79 14.68 -9.30
N LYS A 226 -2.92 15.32 -8.15
CA LYS A 226 -4.18 15.90 -7.67
C LYS A 226 -4.47 17.28 -8.26
N THR A 227 -3.46 17.98 -8.80
CA THR A 227 -3.67 19.28 -9.44
C THR A 227 -4.23 19.11 -10.84
N THR A 228 -3.78 18.08 -11.55
CA THR A 228 -4.31 17.72 -12.88
C THR A 228 -5.38 16.63 -12.83
N LYS A 229 -5.59 15.99 -11.67
CA LYS A 229 -6.50 14.85 -11.44
C LYS A 229 -6.25 13.70 -12.42
N ARG A 230 -4.98 13.30 -12.54
CA ARG A 230 -4.54 12.25 -13.47
C ARG A 230 -3.73 11.21 -12.73
N VAL A 231 -3.89 9.95 -13.15
CA VAL A 231 -2.98 8.86 -12.79
C VAL A 231 -2.04 8.60 -13.97
N THR A 232 -0.75 8.46 -13.67
CA THR A 232 0.27 8.01 -14.61
C THR A 232 0.92 6.74 -14.08
N ARG A 233 0.94 5.69 -14.90
CA ARG A 233 1.61 4.43 -14.61
C ARG A 233 3.03 4.47 -15.16
N TYR A 234 3.99 4.09 -14.33
CA TYR A 234 5.37 3.86 -14.69
C TYR A 234 5.70 2.39 -14.45
N SER A 235 6.03 1.66 -15.51
CA SER A 235 6.37 0.23 -15.45
C SER A 235 7.86 -0.03 -15.25
N ASP A 236 8.62 1.00 -14.85
CA ASP A 236 10.06 0.97 -14.67
C ASP A 236 10.43 1.78 -13.43
N GLU A 237 11.15 1.14 -12.51
CA GLU A 237 11.59 1.71 -11.25
C GLU A 237 12.48 2.94 -11.48
N ASP A 238 13.38 2.90 -12.47
CA ASP A 238 14.27 4.03 -12.80
C ASP A 238 13.50 5.26 -13.30
N MET A 239 12.41 5.04 -14.04
CA MET A 239 11.53 6.14 -14.46
C MET A 239 10.75 6.72 -13.29
N CYS A 240 10.24 5.89 -12.38
CA CYS A 240 9.62 6.38 -11.16
C CYS A 240 10.59 7.25 -10.34
N VAL A 241 11.83 6.80 -10.16
CA VAL A 241 12.86 7.56 -9.45
C VAL A 241 13.16 8.89 -10.15
N SER A 242 13.16 8.89 -11.48
CA SER A 242 13.37 10.10 -12.28
C SER A 242 12.22 11.09 -12.11
N GLU A 243 10.97 10.62 -12.09
CA GLU A 243 9.79 11.45 -11.83
C GLU A 243 9.80 12.01 -10.41
N LEU A 244 10.11 11.18 -9.40
CA LEU A 244 10.29 11.61 -8.02
C LEU A 244 11.32 12.75 -7.92
N ARG A 245 12.45 12.64 -8.63
CA ARG A 245 13.48 13.69 -8.68
C ARG A 245 12.98 14.96 -9.38
N SER A 246 12.21 14.81 -10.46
CA SER A 246 11.62 15.92 -11.22
C SER A 246 10.67 16.74 -10.34
N LEU A 247 9.69 16.08 -9.71
CA LEU A 247 8.73 16.73 -8.82
C LEU A 247 9.40 17.40 -7.62
N ARG A 248 10.46 16.78 -7.09
CA ARG A 248 11.29 17.38 -6.04
C ARG A 248 11.99 18.65 -6.53
N GLY A 249 12.56 18.64 -7.73
CA GLY A 249 13.16 19.82 -8.35
C GLY A 249 12.16 20.97 -8.57
N HIS A 250 10.88 20.64 -8.74
CA HIS A 250 9.78 21.59 -8.85
C HIS A 250 9.17 22.00 -7.51
N GLY A 251 9.68 21.51 -6.38
CA GLY A 251 9.21 21.87 -5.04
C GLY A 251 7.78 21.38 -4.74
N ARG A 252 7.32 20.33 -5.42
CA ARG A 252 5.97 19.78 -5.19
C ARG A 252 5.95 18.89 -3.95
N ASN A 253 4.90 19.00 -3.14
CA ASN A 253 4.71 18.13 -1.98
C ASN A 253 4.10 16.80 -2.42
N ALA A 254 4.76 15.70 -2.07
CA ALA A 254 4.29 14.36 -2.38
C ALA A 254 4.19 13.49 -1.12
N TYR A 255 3.36 12.44 -1.22
CA TYR A 255 3.30 11.35 -0.24
C TYR A 255 3.50 10.02 -0.95
N ILE A 256 4.28 9.12 -0.34
CA ILE A 256 4.65 7.82 -0.92
C ILE A 256 4.02 6.69 -0.13
N ILE A 257 3.20 5.87 -0.79
CA ILE A 257 2.80 4.54 -0.33
C ILE A 257 3.69 3.55 -1.08
N TYR A 258 4.57 2.88 -0.36
CA TYR A 258 5.50 1.92 -0.93
C TYR A 258 5.07 0.51 -0.52
N ASP A 259 4.37 -0.18 -1.42
CA ASP A 259 4.15 -1.61 -1.31
C ASP A 259 5.42 -2.35 -1.71
N VAL A 260 5.84 -3.27 -0.86
CA VAL A 260 7.03 -4.06 -1.10
C VAL A 260 6.55 -5.33 -1.77
N ALA A 261 6.86 -5.58 -3.04
CA ALA A 261 6.44 -6.81 -3.71
C ALA A 261 7.59 -7.82 -3.87
N LYS A 262 8.84 -7.37 -3.99
CA LYS A 262 10.03 -8.22 -4.14
C LYS A 262 10.65 -8.57 -2.79
N GLU A 263 10.98 -9.85 -2.65
CA GLU A 263 11.56 -10.48 -1.47
C GLU A 263 12.84 -9.77 -1.01
N GLY A 264 12.91 -9.45 0.29
CA GLY A 264 14.15 -9.09 0.99
C GLY A 264 14.80 -7.75 0.65
N THR A 265 14.32 -6.98 -0.34
CA THR A 265 15.01 -5.75 -0.78
C THR A 265 14.38 -4.50 -0.16
N PRO A 266 15.10 -3.74 0.69
CA PRO A 266 14.59 -2.48 1.24
C PRO A 266 14.18 -1.51 0.12
N PRO A 267 13.28 -0.53 0.40
CA PRO A 267 13.00 0.53 -0.54
C PRO A 267 14.35 1.14 -0.94
N PRO A 268 14.62 1.36 -2.23
CA PRO A 268 15.92 1.85 -2.63
C PRO A 268 16.23 3.15 -1.91
N ARG A 269 17.47 3.34 -1.47
CA ARG A 269 17.87 4.50 -0.64
C ARG A 269 17.55 5.86 -1.25
N HIS A 270 17.31 5.91 -2.56
CA HIS A 270 16.93 7.11 -3.30
C HIS A 270 15.40 7.34 -3.41
N PHE A 271 14.58 6.38 -3.00
CA PHE A 271 13.15 6.56 -2.73
C PHE A 271 12.91 7.19 -1.35
N ALA A 272 13.77 6.86 -0.37
CA ALA A 272 13.67 7.39 0.98
C ALA A 272 13.67 8.94 0.94
N PRO A 273 12.68 9.59 1.57
CA PRO A 273 12.54 11.04 1.54
C PRO A 273 13.61 11.74 2.38
N THR A 274 14.81 11.84 1.82
CA THR A 274 15.85 12.81 2.24
C THR A 274 15.39 14.28 2.16
N SER A 275 14.18 14.55 1.65
CA SER A 275 13.63 15.88 1.38
C SER A 275 12.18 16.05 1.88
N GLY A 276 11.91 15.73 3.15
CA GLY A 276 10.71 16.23 3.84
C GLY A 276 9.35 15.88 3.24
N TRP A 277 9.25 14.78 2.48
CA TRP A 277 7.99 14.17 2.02
C TRP A 277 7.60 13.02 2.92
N GLY A 278 6.29 12.77 3.10
CA GLY A 278 5.82 11.64 3.91
C GLY A 278 5.90 10.32 3.16
N MET A 279 6.22 9.24 3.87
CA MET A 279 6.31 7.89 3.31
C MET A 279 5.77 6.86 4.29
N ILE A 280 4.98 5.92 3.78
CA ILE A 280 4.63 4.70 4.48
C ILE A 280 5.03 3.49 3.64
N ALA A 281 5.84 2.61 4.24
CA ALA A 281 6.17 1.31 3.68
C ALA A 281 5.14 0.28 4.16
N VAL A 282 4.55 -0.43 3.20
CA VAL A 282 3.60 -1.53 3.43
C VAL A 282 4.27 -2.83 2.97
N PRO A 283 4.80 -3.62 3.90
CA PRO A 283 5.56 -4.81 3.55
C PRO A 283 4.72 -5.97 3.01
N PHE A 284 5.31 -6.75 2.10
CA PHE A 284 4.79 -8.07 1.75
C PHE A 284 4.96 -9.07 2.91
N PRO A 285 4.04 -10.04 3.04
CA PRO A 285 4.10 -11.15 4.00
C PRO A 285 5.31 -12.12 3.92
N ARG A 286 6.32 -11.88 3.08
CA ARG A 286 7.49 -12.76 2.88
C ARG A 286 8.79 -11.96 2.80
N VAL A 287 9.20 -11.34 3.91
CA VAL A 287 10.42 -10.53 3.91
C VAL A 287 11.24 -10.88 5.14
N THR A 288 12.55 -11.07 4.96
CA THR A 288 13.48 -11.54 6.00
C THR A 288 14.37 -10.42 6.55
N SER A 289 14.31 -9.20 6.00
CA SER A 289 15.28 -8.12 6.26
C SER A 289 14.78 -6.94 7.11
N TYR A 290 13.74 -7.09 7.94
CA TYR A 290 13.14 -5.96 8.68
C TYR A 290 14.05 -5.22 9.63
N ASP A 291 14.97 -5.90 10.31
CA ASP A 291 15.94 -5.22 11.15
C ASP A 291 16.80 -4.27 10.34
N GLU A 292 17.11 -4.62 9.08
CA GLU A 292 17.80 -3.73 8.16
C GLU A 292 16.91 -2.56 7.74
N TRP A 293 15.60 -2.77 7.57
CA TRP A 293 14.66 -1.71 7.20
C TRP A 293 14.43 -0.72 8.34
N ALA A 294 14.19 -1.22 9.55
CA ALA A 294 14.01 -0.40 10.73
C ALA A 294 15.30 0.39 11.05
N LYS A 295 16.48 -0.23 10.88
CA LYS A 295 17.78 0.45 10.99
C LYS A 295 18.01 1.47 9.88
N GLN A 296 17.62 1.16 8.64
CA GLN A 296 17.79 2.03 7.48
C GLN A 296 16.89 3.27 7.55
N LEU A 297 15.65 3.10 7.99
CA LEU A 297 14.63 4.15 7.94
C LEU A 297 14.49 4.93 9.26
N GLN A 298 15.19 4.56 10.35
CA GLN A 298 15.03 5.17 11.71
C GLN A 298 13.55 5.46 12.07
N THR A 299 12.68 4.50 11.74
CA THR A 299 11.27 4.75 11.40
C THR A 299 10.30 4.41 12.52
N ALA A 300 9.24 5.21 12.66
CA ALA A 300 8.13 4.92 13.56
C ALA A 300 7.27 3.77 13.01
N ARG A 301 7.12 2.70 13.81
CA ARG A 301 6.34 1.51 13.43
C ARG A 301 4.84 1.72 13.71
N ILE A 302 3.97 1.30 12.80
CA ILE A 302 2.54 1.15 13.04
C ILE A 302 2.22 -0.34 13.06
N ILE A 303 1.90 -0.88 14.24
CA ILE A 303 1.52 -2.30 14.38
C ILE A 303 0.00 -2.43 14.26
N VAL A 304 -0.47 -3.17 13.27
CA VAL A 304 -1.87 -3.46 12.95
C VAL A 304 -2.22 -4.83 13.52
N ASN A 305 -3.22 -4.86 14.38
CA ASN A 305 -3.73 -6.12 14.92
C ASN A 305 -4.51 -6.91 13.86
N CYS A 306 -4.58 -8.23 14.03
CA CYS A 306 -5.54 -9.02 13.25
C CYS A 306 -6.97 -8.53 13.52
N PRO A 307 -7.86 -8.60 12.51
CA PRO A 307 -9.30 -8.47 12.73
C PRO A 307 -9.78 -9.47 13.80
N ASP A 308 -10.90 -9.18 14.45
CA ASP A 308 -11.54 -10.11 15.38
C ASP A 308 -12.69 -10.91 14.75
N GLU A 309 -13.43 -11.69 15.56
CA GLU A 309 -14.60 -12.44 15.06
C GLU A 309 -15.69 -11.49 14.53
N VAL A 310 -15.86 -10.33 15.14
CA VAL A 310 -16.90 -9.34 14.84
C VAL A 310 -16.59 -8.67 13.50
N ASP A 311 -15.34 -8.29 13.25
CA ASP A 311 -14.83 -7.80 11.97
C ASP A 311 -15.06 -8.80 10.83
N VAL A 312 -14.62 -10.05 11.02
CA VAL A 312 -14.73 -11.10 9.99
C VAL A 312 -16.20 -11.40 9.71
N LYS A 313 -17.06 -11.33 10.73
CA LYS A 313 -18.50 -11.49 10.58
C LYS A 313 -19.13 -10.35 9.79
N ALA A 314 -18.73 -9.10 10.03
CA ALA A 314 -19.18 -7.96 9.25
C ALA A 314 -18.76 -8.09 7.77
N MET A 315 -17.53 -8.55 7.52
CA MET A 315 -17.07 -8.88 6.17
C MET A 315 -17.95 -9.96 5.54
N CYS A 316 -18.29 -11.04 6.26
CA CYS A 316 -19.20 -12.08 5.76
C CYS A 316 -20.57 -11.55 5.37
N VAL A 317 -21.15 -10.68 6.21
CA VAL A 317 -22.45 -10.05 5.94
C VAL A 317 -22.38 -9.23 4.66
N TRP A 318 -21.32 -8.44 4.47
CA TRP A 318 -21.13 -7.67 3.25
C TRP A 318 -20.94 -8.53 2.00
N ILE A 319 -20.10 -9.55 2.10
CA ILE A 319 -19.79 -10.49 1.02
C ILE A 319 -21.05 -11.20 0.51
N THR A 320 -21.93 -11.56 1.44
CA THR A 320 -23.15 -12.33 1.16
C THR A 320 -24.41 -11.48 1.16
N ARG A 321 -24.28 -10.15 1.03
CA ARG A 321 -25.39 -9.20 1.18
C ARG A 321 -26.57 -9.46 0.24
N ASP A 322 -26.29 -9.93 -0.97
CA ASP A 322 -27.30 -10.23 -1.99
C ASP A 322 -27.89 -11.65 -1.86
N GLU A 323 -27.44 -12.42 -0.88
CA GLU A 323 -27.86 -13.80 -0.66
C GLU A 323 -28.94 -13.94 0.42
N THR A 324 -29.70 -15.03 0.35
CA THR A 324 -30.71 -15.38 1.38
C THR A 324 -30.07 -15.54 2.76
N LYS A 325 -30.82 -15.24 3.83
CA LYS A 325 -30.35 -15.36 5.22
C LYS A 325 -29.85 -16.78 5.56
N GLU A 326 -30.43 -17.82 4.97
CA GLU A 326 -29.97 -19.20 5.13
C GLU A 326 -28.57 -19.42 4.54
N LYS A 327 -28.32 -18.90 3.34
CA LYS A 327 -26.99 -18.96 2.70
C LYS A 327 -25.96 -18.14 3.46
N GLN A 328 -26.32 -16.93 3.94
CA GLN A 328 -25.45 -16.12 4.79
C GLN A 328 -25.03 -16.90 6.05
N ALA A 329 -25.99 -17.54 6.71
CA ALA A 329 -25.73 -18.36 7.91
C ALA A 329 -24.85 -19.59 7.60
N LYS A 330 -25.07 -20.27 6.45
CA LYS A 330 -24.23 -21.38 6.02
C LYS A 330 -22.80 -20.94 5.71
N TYR A 331 -22.64 -19.81 5.03
CA TYR A 331 -21.34 -19.22 4.71
C TYR A 331 -20.58 -18.86 6.00
N TRP A 332 -21.24 -18.13 6.91
CA TRP A 332 -20.67 -17.78 8.21
C TRP A 332 -20.24 -19.01 9.01
N LYS A 333 -21.03 -20.09 8.99
CA LYS A 333 -20.66 -21.34 9.68
C LYS A 333 -19.32 -21.89 9.17
N GLY A 334 -19.12 -21.96 7.85
CA GLY A 334 -17.85 -22.43 7.28
C GLY A 334 -16.67 -21.50 7.58
N VAL A 335 -16.90 -20.19 7.54
CA VAL A 335 -15.90 -19.18 7.92
C VAL A 335 -15.50 -19.34 9.40
N LYS A 336 -16.47 -19.53 10.30
CA LYS A 336 -16.22 -19.74 11.73
C LYS A 336 -15.43 -21.01 12.01
N GLU A 337 -15.69 -22.10 11.29
CA GLU A 337 -14.89 -23.33 11.38
C GLU A 337 -13.43 -23.11 10.94
N ARG A 338 -13.21 -22.37 9.85
CA ARG A 338 -11.84 -22.02 9.40
C ARG A 338 -11.13 -21.11 10.39
N MET A 339 -11.85 -20.13 10.96
CA MET A 339 -11.33 -19.20 11.95
C MET A 339 -10.98 -19.87 13.27
N TYR A 340 -11.72 -20.92 13.67
CA TYR A 340 -11.36 -21.74 14.82
C TYR A 340 -9.97 -22.38 14.65
N LEU A 341 -9.62 -22.80 13.43
CA LEU A 341 -8.34 -23.45 13.13
C LEU A 341 -7.22 -22.45 12.88
N LEU A 342 -7.44 -21.46 12.02
CA LEU A 342 -6.41 -20.54 11.50
C LEU A 342 -6.68 -19.07 11.85
N GLY A 343 -7.50 -18.81 12.86
CA GLY A 343 -7.77 -17.46 13.35
C GLY A 343 -8.47 -16.56 12.33
N PRO A 344 -8.75 -15.31 12.72
CA PRO A 344 -9.46 -14.34 11.89
C PRO A 344 -8.54 -13.68 10.84
N ILE A 345 -7.87 -14.48 10.00
CA ILE A 345 -7.02 -13.96 8.91
C ILE A 345 -7.81 -14.02 7.59
N PRO A 346 -8.31 -12.88 7.05
CA PRO A 346 -9.15 -12.82 5.85
C PRO A 346 -8.68 -13.71 4.69
N ARG A 347 -7.39 -13.70 4.35
CA ARG A 347 -6.83 -14.54 3.27
C ARG A 347 -7.11 -16.03 3.48
N HIS A 348 -6.98 -16.53 4.70
CA HIS A 348 -7.13 -17.96 5.00
C HIS A 348 -8.57 -18.34 5.37
N VAL A 349 -9.41 -17.36 5.71
CA VAL A 349 -10.79 -17.63 6.10
C VAL A 349 -11.72 -17.60 4.87
N PHE A 350 -11.50 -16.67 3.95
CA PHE A 350 -12.38 -16.49 2.78
C PHE A 350 -11.99 -17.30 1.54
N ASP A 351 -10.75 -17.77 1.47
CA ASP A 351 -10.24 -18.57 0.35
C ASP A 351 -9.97 -20.01 0.82
N GLU A 352 -10.60 -20.98 0.16
CA GLU A 352 -10.52 -22.39 0.54
C GLU A 352 -9.17 -23.04 0.19
N GLU A 353 -8.55 -22.61 -0.91
CA GLU A 353 -7.25 -23.11 -1.31
C GLU A 353 -6.17 -22.58 -0.36
N ALA A 354 -6.16 -21.27 -0.12
CA ALA A 354 -5.24 -20.63 0.82
C ALA A 354 -5.47 -21.10 2.26
N PHE A 355 -6.70 -21.49 2.64
CA PHE A 355 -6.99 -22.16 3.90
C PHE A 355 -6.27 -23.50 3.98
N ARG A 356 -6.46 -24.37 2.98
CA ARG A 356 -5.90 -25.73 2.95
C ARG A 356 -4.37 -25.70 2.93
N GLU A 357 -3.77 -24.82 2.13
CA GLU A 357 -2.33 -24.61 2.10
C GLU A 357 -1.79 -24.20 3.47
N ARG A 358 -2.45 -23.24 4.13
CA ARG A 358 -2.03 -22.78 5.46
C ARG A 358 -2.20 -23.86 6.52
N CYS A 359 -3.25 -24.68 6.46
CA CYS A 359 -3.42 -25.84 7.34
C CYS A 359 -2.24 -26.80 7.22
N GLY A 360 -1.86 -27.17 5.98
CA GLY A 360 -0.69 -28.04 5.76
C GLY A 360 0.62 -27.42 6.27
N ALA A 361 0.82 -26.11 6.04
CA ALA A 361 2.00 -25.40 6.53
C ALA A 361 2.06 -25.34 8.07
N VAL A 362 0.91 -25.16 8.73
CA VAL A 362 0.80 -25.16 10.20
C VAL A 362 1.02 -26.56 10.77
N GLU A 363 0.46 -27.59 10.15
CA GLU A 363 0.70 -28.97 10.58
C GLU A 363 2.18 -29.35 10.46
N PHE A 364 2.82 -29.01 9.34
CA PHE A 364 4.26 -29.18 9.15
C PHE A 364 5.07 -28.39 10.20
N ALA A 365 4.70 -27.15 10.47
CA ALA A 365 5.33 -26.33 11.51
C ALA A 365 5.21 -26.98 12.89
N LEU A 366 4.00 -27.39 13.30
CA LEU A 366 3.78 -28.08 14.57
C LEU A 366 4.61 -29.36 14.67
N GLN A 367 4.86 -30.06 13.56
CA GLN A 367 5.75 -31.23 13.54
C GLN A 367 7.24 -30.90 13.72
N THR A 368 7.66 -29.69 13.37
CA THR A 368 9.07 -29.28 13.31
C THR A 368 9.51 -28.44 14.51
N ILE A 369 8.56 -27.74 15.15
CA ILE A 369 8.82 -26.86 16.30
C ILE A 369 9.41 -27.65 17.48
N ASN A 370 10.40 -27.05 18.14
CA ASN A 370 11.02 -27.52 19.38
C ASN A 370 10.94 -26.44 20.48
N GLU A 371 11.34 -26.77 21.72
CA GLU A 371 11.27 -25.85 22.86
C GLU A 371 12.00 -24.52 22.65
N GLY A 372 13.15 -24.52 21.97
CA GLY A 372 13.92 -23.31 21.68
C GLY A 372 13.15 -22.36 20.77
N THR A 373 12.58 -22.90 19.70
CA THR A 373 11.77 -22.15 18.73
C THR A 373 10.47 -21.64 19.37
N VAL A 374 9.85 -22.40 20.28
CA VAL A 374 8.68 -21.90 21.01
C VAL A 374 9.04 -20.73 21.91
N LYS A 375 10.15 -20.82 22.63
CA LYS A 375 10.61 -19.70 23.46
C LYS A 375 10.90 -18.45 22.63
N GLU A 376 11.34 -18.57 21.39
CA GLU A 376 11.60 -17.41 20.53
C GLU A 376 10.32 -16.73 20.02
N HIS A 377 9.29 -17.52 19.64
CA HIS A 377 8.08 -17.00 18.98
C HIS A 377 6.82 -16.95 19.85
N PHE A 378 6.84 -17.52 21.05
CA PHE A 378 5.70 -17.55 21.97
C PHE A 378 6.01 -16.96 23.35
N SER A 379 7.27 -16.62 23.66
CA SER A 379 7.59 -15.97 24.95
C SER A 379 7.11 -14.54 24.98
N ARG A 380 6.47 -14.17 26.10
CA ARG A 380 6.05 -12.81 26.42
C ARG A 380 7.14 -12.15 27.26
N GLY A 381 7.67 -10.99 26.84
CA GLY A 381 8.69 -10.26 27.59
C GLY A 381 9.84 -9.63 26.79
N GLY A 382 9.78 -9.68 25.45
CA GLY A 382 10.70 -8.99 24.53
C GLY A 382 10.03 -8.76 23.18
N GLU A 383 10.63 -7.94 22.31
CA GLU A 383 10.11 -7.76 20.96
C GLU A 383 10.34 -9.03 20.14
N SER A 384 9.25 -9.68 19.70
CA SER A 384 9.36 -10.90 18.90
C SER A 384 9.82 -10.59 17.48
N PRO A 385 10.52 -11.52 16.80
CA PRO A 385 10.74 -11.40 15.36
C PRO A 385 9.39 -11.26 14.65
N TRP A 386 9.29 -10.38 13.65
CA TRP A 386 8.04 -10.19 12.90
C TRP A 386 7.80 -11.29 11.87
N TYR A 387 8.85 -11.74 11.19
CA TYR A 387 8.84 -12.84 10.22
C TYR A 387 10.19 -13.54 10.24
N SER A 388 10.15 -14.87 10.22
CA SER A 388 11.30 -15.74 9.96
C SER A 388 10.89 -16.77 8.91
N GLU A 389 11.86 -17.27 8.15
CA GLU A 389 11.67 -18.45 7.31
C GLU A 389 11.41 -19.70 8.16
N ASP A 390 11.66 -19.62 9.47
CA ASP A 390 11.36 -20.68 10.39
C ASP A 390 9.85 -21.06 10.34
N PRO A 391 9.53 -22.36 10.21
CA PRO A 391 8.16 -22.85 10.19
C PRO A 391 7.31 -22.40 11.39
N SER A 392 7.91 -22.13 12.55
CA SER A 392 7.25 -21.65 13.76
C SER A 392 6.51 -20.33 13.63
N HIS A 393 6.77 -19.53 12.60
CA HIS A 393 5.97 -18.35 12.29
C HIS A 393 4.61 -18.67 11.63
N LYS A 394 4.41 -19.90 11.14
CA LYS A 394 3.15 -20.31 10.52
C LYS A 394 1.98 -20.43 11.50
N PRO A 395 2.14 -20.86 12.77
CA PRO A 395 1.06 -20.87 13.76
C PRO A 395 0.86 -19.56 14.55
N VAL A 396 1.64 -18.49 14.31
CA VAL A 396 1.55 -17.23 15.08
C VAL A 396 1.02 -16.04 14.27
N LYS A 397 0.42 -15.09 14.99
CA LYS A 397 -0.03 -13.78 14.52
C LYS A 397 0.67 -12.68 15.30
N VAL A 398 0.80 -11.53 14.67
CA VAL A 398 1.31 -10.30 15.28
C VAL A 398 0.23 -9.69 16.15
N VAL A 399 0.62 -9.29 17.35
CA VAL A 399 -0.22 -8.55 18.29
C VAL A 399 0.53 -7.34 18.82
N ARG A 400 -0.21 -6.26 18.99
CA ARG A 400 0.22 -5.00 19.61
C ARG A 400 -0.11 -5.01 21.09
N GLU A 401 0.88 -4.70 21.93
CA GLU A 401 0.67 -4.39 23.35
C GLU A 401 1.20 -2.98 23.66
N ILE A 402 0.46 -2.26 24.50
CA ILE A 402 0.83 -0.91 24.96
C ILE A 402 1.35 -1.01 26.38
N TYR A 403 2.53 -0.43 26.59
CA TYR A 403 3.17 -0.30 27.89
C TYR A 403 3.48 1.17 28.18
N ALA A 404 3.68 1.50 29.46
CA ALA A 404 4.17 2.80 29.86
C ALA A 404 5.56 3.06 29.23
N GLY A 405 5.59 3.86 28.16
CA GLY A 405 6.79 4.20 27.40
C GLY A 405 6.87 3.63 25.98
N GLY A 406 5.83 2.98 25.46
CA GLY A 406 5.75 2.68 24.04
C GLY A 406 4.85 1.51 23.64
N VAL A 407 4.86 1.22 22.35
CA VAL A 407 4.12 0.12 21.73
C VAL A 407 5.09 -0.99 21.38
N ILE A 408 4.81 -2.21 21.85
CA ILE A 408 5.65 -3.39 21.61
C ILE A 408 4.91 -4.38 20.71
N LEU A 409 5.67 -5.01 19.82
CA LEU A 409 5.23 -6.13 19.00
C LEU A 409 5.52 -7.46 19.70
N PHE A 410 4.53 -8.35 19.72
CA PHE A 410 4.74 -9.75 20.09
C PHE A 410 3.99 -10.69 19.16
N ASN A 411 4.45 -11.93 19.12
CA ASN A 411 3.76 -13.01 18.44
C ASN A 411 2.84 -13.74 19.43
N ALA A 412 1.62 -14.01 19.00
CA ALA A 412 0.64 -14.81 19.73
C ALA A 412 0.16 -15.97 18.84
N PRO A 413 -0.34 -17.07 19.41
CA PRO A 413 -1.02 -18.11 18.63
C PRO A 413 -2.13 -17.50 17.75
N ILE A 414 -2.25 -17.97 16.51
CA ILE A 414 -3.26 -17.46 15.58
C ILE A 414 -4.69 -17.77 16.07
N SER A 415 -4.87 -18.90 16.75
CA SER A 415 -6.14 -19.38 17.30
C SER A 415 -5.93 -20.12 18.62
N ALA A 416 -6.96 -20.17 19.46
CA ALA A 416 -6.96 -20.95 20.70
C ALA A 416 -6.72 -22.45 20.44
N CYS A 417 -7.25 -22.98 19.34
CA CYS A 417 -7.00 -24.37 18.93
C CYS A 417 -5.51 -24.66 18.68
N LEU A 418 -4.79 -23.71 18.08
CA LEU A 418 -3.35 -23.86 17.86
C LEU A 418 -2.54 -23.65 19.14
N GLU A 419 -2.98 -22.76 20.02
CA GLU A 419 -2.40 -22.61 21.36
C GLU A 419 -2.46 -23.93 22.14
N GLU A 420 -3.66 -24.55 22.22
CA GLU A 420 -3.85 -25.85 22.86
C GLU A 420 -2.95 -26.93 22.26
N ARG A 421 -2.92 -27.05 20.92
CA ARG A 421 -2.08 -28.04 20.23
C ARG A 421 -0.58 -27.83 20.45
N THR A 422 -0.14 -26.58 20.54
CA THR A 422 1.27 -26.26 20.83
C THR A 422 1.62 -26.65 22.26
N LEU A 423 0.75 -26.36 23.23
CA LEU A 423 0.93 -26.71 24.64
C LEU A 423 0.87 -28.23 24.89
N GLU A 424 -0.02 -28.96 24.21
CA GLU A 424 -0.10 -30.43 24.28
C GLU A 424 1.23 -31.08 23.84
N ARG A 425 1.88 -30.50 22.84
CA ARG A 425 3.15 -31.02 22.31
C ARG A 425 4.34 -30.61 23.16
N LEU A 426 4.34 -29.41 23.73
CA LEU A 426 5.45 -28.84 24.48
C LEU A 426 4.95 -28.28 25.84
N PRO A 427 4.64 -29.16 26.81
CA PRO A 427 4.09 -28.76 28.10
C PRO A 427 5.03 -27.88 28.92
N SER A 428 6.34 -28.01 28.69
CA SER A 428 7.42 -27.24 29.32
C SER A 428 7.42 -25.74 29.00
N VAL A 429 6.53 -25.30 28.09
CA VAL A 429 6.34 -23.89 27.70
C VAL A 429 5.32 -23.19 28.63
N ALA A 430 4.51 -23.95 29.38
CA ALA A 430 3.51 -23.40 30.30
C ALA A 430 4.09 -22.97 31.67
N GLU A 431 5.36 -23.29 31.94
CA GLU A 431 6.13 -22.88 33.13
C GLU A 431 6.96 -21.62 32.84
#